data_AF-A0A2J1DYR9-F1
#
_entry.id   AF-A0A2J1DYR9-F1
#
_cell.length_a   1.000
_cell.length_b   1.000
_cell.length_c   1.000
_cell.angle_alpha   90.00
_cell.angle_beta   90.00
_cell.angle_gamma   90.00
#
_symmetry.space_group_name_H-M   'P 1'
#
loop_
_entity.id
_entity.type
_entity.pdbx_description
1 polymer ?
#
loop_
_entity_poly.entity_id
_entity_poly.type
_entity_poly.pdbx_seq_one_letter_code
_entity_poly.pdbx_strand_id
1 'polypeptide(L)'
;METTEFLAYIASLPDYQEQIAHIERLPYRPAEYAKPDAPLLPQIDARLRKKRILPLYTHQVTAVNLCRQGKNIIVATPAASGKSLCYNLPVLEKLVSDPNARALYLYPTKALAQDQLRSLKSFAVPSLLLAEEMDVYDGDTPNRNRSDIRLQARIILSNPDMLHVSILPSHQKWSRFLRIWNMWL
;
A
#
# COMPACT_ATOMS: atom_id res chain seq x y z
N MET A 1 8.24 -19.44 -25.65
CA MET A 1 7.32 -19.07 -26.74
C MET A 1 7.18 -17.58 -26.71
N GLU A 2 7.69 -16.92 -27.74
CA GLU A 2 7.54 -15.48 -27.94
C GLU A 2 6.05 -15.13 -28.04
N THR A 3 5.62 -13.97 -27.54
CA THR A 3 4.19 -13.59 -27.55
C THR A 3 3.61 -13.59 -28.97
N THR A 4 4.44 -13.29 -29.96
CA THR A 4 4.09 -13.33 -31.38
C THR A 4 3.81 -14.75 -31.88
N GLU A 5 4.59 -15.74 -31.42
CA GLU A 5 4.37 -17.15 -31.75
C GLU A 5 3.07 -17.66 -31.14
N PHE A 6 2.73 -17.20 -29.93
CA PHE A 6 1.46 -17.55 -29.29
C PHE A 6 0.25 -16.99 -30.04
N LEU A 7 0.34 -15.74 -30.48
CA LEU A 7 -0.71 -15.13 -31.28
C LEU A 7 -0.88 -15.86 -32.63
N ALA A 8 0.23 -16.23 -33.27
CA ALA A 8 0.20 -17.02 -34.51
C ALA A 8 -0.42 -18.40 -34.28
N TYR A 9 -0.10 -19.05 -33.16
CA TYR A 9 -0.71 -20.34 -32.77
C TYR A 9 -2.21 -20.22 -32.56
N ILE A 10 -2.70 -19.25 -31.79
CA ILE A 10 -4.14 -19.04 -31.56
C ILE A 10 -4.85 -18.77 -32.89
N ALA A 11 -4.28 -17.92 -33.74
CA ALA A 11 -4.84 -17.61 -35.05
C ALA A 11 -4.89 -18.83 -35.99
N SER A 12 -4.05 -19.85 -35.75
CA SER A 12 -4.04 -21.09 -36.53
C SER A 12 -5.07 -22.12 -36.08
N LEU A 13 -5.66 -21.98 -34.88
CA LEU A 13 -6.65 -22.93 -34.36
C LEU A 13 -7.96 -22.84 -35.15
N PRO A 14 -8.56 -23.98 -35.58
CA PRO A 14 -9.77 -24.00 -36.40
C PRO A 14 -10.93 -23.17 -35.82
N ASP A 15 -11.10 -23.20 -34.49
CA ASP A 15 -12.18 -22.50 -33.80
C ASP A 15 -11.93 -20.98 -33.63
N TYR A 16 -10.71 -20.51 -33.89
CA TYR A 16 -10.29 -19.11 -33.71
C TYR A 16 -9.85 -18.42 -35.01
N GLN A 17 -9.86 -19.14 -36.13
CA GLN A 17 -9.58 -18.56 -37.44
C GLN A 17 -10.53 -17.40 -37.72
N GLU A 18 -9.97 -16.28 -38.16
CA GLU A 18 -10.68 -15.05 -38.52
C GLU A 18 -11.51 -14.40 -37.38
N GLN A 19 -11.39 -14.86 -36.12
CA GLN A 19 -12.12 -14.28 -34.99
C GLN A 19 -11.40 -13.09 -34.33
N ILE A 20 -10.12 -12.84 -34.66
CA ILE A 20 -9.35 -11.72 -34.11
C ILE A 20 -9.69 -10.44 -34.88
N ALA A 21 -10.57 -9.61 -34.31
CA ALA A 21 -10.98 -8.33 -34.91
C ALA A 21 -9.91 -7.22 -34.80
N HIS A 22 -9.04 -7.27 -33.78
CA HIS A 22 -8.04 -6.22 -33.53
C HIS A 22 -6.83 -6.76 -32.76
N ILE A 23 -5.64 -6.29 -33.13
CA ILE A 23 -4.39 -6.53 -32.41
C ILE A 23 -3.73 -5.18 -32.15
N GLU A 24 -3.67 -4.79 -30.87
CA GLU A 24 -2.94 -3.59 -30.44
C GLU A 24 -1.59 -3.97 -29.83
N ARG A 25 -0.52 -3.34 -30.29
CA ARG A 25 0.81 -3.48 -29.69
C ARG A 25 1.12 -2.24 -28.88
N LEU A 26 1.08 -2.36 -27.56
CA LEU A 26 1.48 -1.28 -26.67
C LEU A 26 3.02 -1.16 -26.67
N PRO A 27 3.57 0.04 -26.92
CA PRO A 27 5.03 0.22 -26.94
C PRO A 27 5.62 0.02 -25.54
N TYR A 28 6.84 -0.52 -25.51
CA TYR A 28 7.64 -0.59 -24.30
C TYR A 28 7.84 0.82 -23.73
N ARG A 29 7.75 0.95 -22.40
CA ARG A 29 8.04 2.19 -21.68
C ARG A 29 9.21 1.93 -20.73
N PRO A 30 10.34 2.65 -20.89
CA PRO A 30 11.46 2.50 -19.98
C PRO A 30 11.10 2.99 -18.57
N ALA A 31 11.78 2.43 -17.58
CA ALA A 31 11.63 2.86 -16.20
C ALA A 31 12.27 4.24 -15.99
N GLU A 32 11.53 5.16 -15.38
CA GLU A 32 12.04 6.47 -14.96
C GLU A 32 12.23 6.51 -13.45
N TYR A 33 13.40 6.93 -13.01
CA TYR A 33 13.79 6.97 -11.60
C TYR A 33 14.12 8.39 -11.15
N ALA A 34 13.91 8.67 -9.86
CA ALA A 34 14.25 9.94 -9.25
C ALA A 34 14.79 9.75 -7.82
N LYS A 35 15.28 10.85 -7.22
CA LYS A 35 15.64 10.91 -5.81
C LYS A 35 14.69 11.86 -5.07
N PRO A 36 14.21 11.52 -3.87
CA PRO A 36 13.45 12.45 -3.03
C PRO A 36 14.24 13.72 -2.71
N ASP A 37 13.53 14.84 -2.52
CA ASP A 37 14.14 16.17 -2.31
C ASP A 37 14.98 16.20 -1.03
N ALA A 38 14.48 15.53 0.00
CA ALA A 38 15.21 15.21 1.22
C ALA A 38 15.49 13.70 1.28
N PRO A 39 16.64 13.26 1.81
CA PRO A 39 16.95 11.83 1.91
C PRO A 39 15.88 11.07 2.70
N LEU A 40 15.70 9.79 2.37
CA LEU A 40 14.89 8.89 3.19
C LEU A 40 15.56 8.69 4.55
N LEU A 41 14.78 8.39 5.58
CA LEU A 41 15.34 8.04 6.90
C LEU A 41 16.26 6.82 6.79
N PRO A 42 17.41 6.78 7.50
CA PRO A 42 18.42 5.73 7.33
C PRO A 42 17.88 4.31 7.44
N GLN A 43 16.98 4.03 8.39
CA GLN A 43 16.34 2.71 8.53
C GLN A 43 15.43 2.34 7.36
N ILE A 44 14.76 3.32 6.72
CA ILE A 44 13.92 3.09 5.56
C ILE A 44 14.79 2.82 4.33
N ASP A 45 15.80 3.65 4.07
CA ASP A 45 16.75 3.45 2.97
C ASP A 45 17.43 2.07 3.08
N ALA A 46 17.97 1.73 4.26
CA ALA A 46 18.59 0.43 4.51
C ALA A 46 17.62 -0.73 4.25
N ARG A 47 16.34 -0.59 4.64
CA ARG A 47 15.32 -1.62 4.42
C ARG A 47 14.98 -1.77 2.93
N LEU A 48 14.87 -0.68 2.19
CA LEU A 48 14.61 -0.70 0.74
C LEU A 48 15.77 -1.31 -0.04
N ARG A 49 17.02 -1.02 0.34
CA ARG A 49 18.22 -1.65 -0.23
C ARG A 49 18.23 -3.16 0.02
N LYS A 50 17.97 -3.58 1.26
CA LYS A 50 17.91 -5.01 1.62
C LYS A 50 16.83 -5.76 0.82
N LYS A 51 15.73 -5.09 0.50
CA LYS A 51 14.63 -5.65 -0.32
C LYS A 51 14.83 -5.45 -1.84
N ARG A 52 15.94 -4.84 -2.27
CA ARG A 52 16.26 -4.55 -3.69
C ARG A 52 15.17 -3.73 -4.39
N ILE A 53 14.63 -2.74 -3.69
CA ILE A 53 13.55 -1.86 -4.19
C ILE A 53 14.10 -0.56 -4.79
N LEU A 54 15.30 -0.13 -4.40
CA LEU A 54 15.93 1.06 -4.98
C LEU A 54 16.53 0.75 -6.37
N PRO A 55 16.54 1.73 -7.30
CA PRO A 55 16.07 3.12 -7.16
C PRO A 55 14.53 3.28 -7.18
N LEU A 56 14.02 4.39 -6.62
CA LEU A 56 12.59 4.70 -6.64
C LEU A 56 12.16 5.29 -7.97
N TYR A 57 10.96 4.95 -8.41
CA TYR A 57 10.35 5.52 -9.61
C TYR A 57 9.94 6.98 -9.40
N THR A 58 9.86 7.74 -10.49
CA THR A 58 9.46 9.17 -10.48
C THR A 58 8.14 9.40 -9.76
N HIS A 59 7.10 8.59 -10.01
CA HIS A 59 5.80 8.73 -9.34
C HIS A 59 5.85 8.47 -7.83
N GLN A 60 6.72 7.55 -7.38
CA GLN A 60 6.91 7.27 -5.96
C GLN A 60 7.59 8.45 -5.26
N VAL A 61 8.61 9.03 -5.90
CA VAL A 61 9.31 10.21 -5.39
C VAL A 61 8.38 11.42 -5.32
N THR A 62 7.61 11.69 -6.37
CA THR A 62 6.63 12.77 -6.39
C THR A 62 5.60 12.60 -5.27
N ALA A 63 5.07 11.40 -5.06
CA ALA A 63 4.13 11.11 -3.97
C ALA A 63 4.75 11.40 -2.60
N VAL A 64 5.96 10.89 -2.33
CA VAL A 64 6.68 11.12 -1.06
C VAL A 64 6.90 12.60 -0.81
N ASN A 65 7.39 13.35 -1.80
CA ASN A 65 7.65 14.78 -1.66
C ASN A 65 6.36 15.58 -1.39
N LEU A 66 5.26 15.28 -2.08
CA LEU A 66 3.97 15.95 -1.85
C LEU A 66 3.39 15.60 -0.46
N CYS A 67 3.48 14.35 -0.02
CA CYS A 67 3.02 13.95 1.31
C CYS A 67 3.84 14.62 2.44
N ARG A 68 5.15 14.79 2.26
CA ARG A 68 6.01 15.54 3.19
C ARG A 68 5.60 17.01 3.33
N GLN A 69 5.00 17.58 2.27
CA GLN A 69 4.41 18.93 2.29
C GLN A 69 3.00 18.97 2.92
N GLY A 70 2.49 17.85 3.44
CA GLY A 70 1.15 17.76 4.03
C GLY A 70 0.02 17.74 2.99
N LYS A 71 0.32 17.48 1.71
CA LYS A 71 -0.70 17.46 0.65
C LYS A 71 -1.42 16.10 0.58
N ASN A 72 -2.72 16.16 0.36
CA ASN A 72 -3.51 15.00 -0.06
C ASN A 72 -3.26 14.71 -1.54
N ILE A 73 -3.05 13.44 -1.89
CA ILE A 73 -2.70 13.04 -3.25
C ILE A 73 -3.58 11.91 -3.77
N ILE A 74 -3.77 11.87 -5.08
CA ILE A 74 -4.33 10.73 -5.81
C ILE A 74 -3.25 10.23 -6.76
N VAL A 75 -2.95 8.94 -6.72
CA VAL A 75 -1.93 8.32 -7.57
C VAL A 75 -2.62 7.45 -8.62
N ALA A 76 -2.60 7.90 -9.87
CA ALA A 76 -3.14 7.18 -11.01
C ALA A 76 -2.03 6.48 -11.78
N THR A 77 -1.75 5.23 -11.42
CA THR A 77 -0.69 4.42 -12.05
C THR A 77 -1.22 3.01 -12.36
N PRO A 78 -0.72 2.32 -13.41
CA PRO A 78 -1.13 0.95 -13.72
C PRO A 78 -0.94 -0.03 -12.55
N ALA A 79 -1.59 -1.18 -12.62
CA ALA A 79 -1.28 -2.30 -11.73
C ALA A 79 0.20 -2.69 -11.83
N ALA A 80 0.76 -3.27 -10.76
CA ALA A 80 2.18 -3.64 -10.66
C ALA A 80 3.22 -2.51 -10.80
N SER A 81 2.82 -1.23 -10.90
CA SER A 81 3.72 -0.06 -10.94
C SER A 81 4.41 0.29 -9.60
N GLY A 82 4.22 -0.51 -8.56
CA GLY A 82 4.76 -0.21 -7.22
C GLY A 82 4.04 0.94 -6.49
N LYS A 83 2.78 1.22 -6.82
CA LYS A 83 1.96 2.26 -6.18
C LYS A 83 1.88 2.16 -4.65
N SER A 84 2.02 0.96 -4.07
CA SER A 84 1.96 0.78 -2.62
C SER A 84 3.05 1.54 -1.88
N LEU A 85 4.22 1.74 -2.50
CA LEU A 85 5.29 2.54 -1.90
C LEU A 85 4.96 4.03 -1.82
N CYS A 86 4.04 4.52 -2.67
CA CYS A 86 3.64 5.94 -2.67
C CYS A 86 3.00 6.36 -1.34
N TYR A 87 2.21 5.47 -0.72
CA TYR A 87 1.62 5.73 0.60
C TYR A 87 2.39 5.07 1.74
N ASN A 88 3.06 3.93 1.53
CA ASN A 88 3.81 3.27 2.61
C ASN A 88 5.02 4.08 3.07
N LEU A 89 5.78 4.69 2.16
CA LEU A 89 6.97 5.47 2.53
C LEU A 89 6.63 6.66 3.45
N PRO A 90 5.70 7.57 3.11
CA PRO A 90 5.38 8.69 4.00
C PRO A 90 4.78 8.22 5.33
N VAL A 91 3.99 7.14 5.34
CA VAL A 91 3.43 6.56 6.57
C VAL A 91 4.55 6.02 7.47
N LEU A 92 5.48 5.25 6.91
CA LEU A 92 6.63 4.73 7.63
C LEU A 92 7.53 5.85 8.17
N GLU A 93 7.78 6.91 7.39
CA GLU A 93 8.52 8.09 7.85
C GLU A 93 7.85 8.75 9.06
N LYS A 94 6.53 8.91 9.01
CA LYS A 94 5.77 9.50 10.11
C LYS A 94 5.77 8.60 11.35
N LEU A 95 5.61 7.29 11.19
CA LEU A 95 5.63 6.32 12.29
C LEU A 95 7.00 6.24 12.96
N VAL A 96 8.08 6.35 12.20
CA VAL A 96 9.43 6.42 12.78
C VAL A 96 9.61 7.68 13.60
N SER A 97 9.17 8.82 13.07
CA SER A 97 9.44 10.13 13.66
C SER A 97 8.54 10.43 14.86
N ASP A 98 7.39 9.76 14.95
CA ASP A 98 6.38 9.99 15.98
C ASP A 98 5.85 8.64 16.52
N PRO A 99 6.23 8.23 17.74
CA PRO A 99 5.73 7.01 18.38
C PRO A 99 4.20 6.98 18.56
N ASN A 100 3.57 8.15 18.62
CA ASN A 100 2.13 8.25 18.70
C ASN A 100 1.47 8.07 17.33
N ALA A 101 2.13 8.38 16.21
CA ALA A 101 1.51 8.30 14.88
C ALA A 101 0.82 6.96 14.61
N ARG A 102 -0.30 7.03 13.87
CA ARG A 102 -1.18 5.93 13.49
C ARG A 102 -1.62 6.10 12.04
N ALA A 103 -1.87 5.00 11.33
CA ALA A 103 -2.33 5.03 9.94
C ALA A 103 -3.46 4.03 9.71
N LEU A 104 -4.54 4.49 9.07
CA LEU A 104 -5.66 3.68 8.63
C LEU A 104 -5.57 3.47 7.13
N TYR A 105 -5.51 2.22 6.69
CA TYR A 105 -5.58 1.87 5.28
C TYR A 105 -6.95 1.28 4.98
N LEU A 106 -7.65 1.86 4.02
CA LEU A 106 -8.95 1.37 3.57
C LEU A 106 -8.79 0.64 2.24
N TYR A 107 -9.21 -0.62 2.23
CA TYR A 107 -9.24 -1.46 1.04
C TYR A 107 -10.68 -1.83 0.70
N PRO A 108 -11.02 -1.97 -0.59
CA PRO A 108 -12.36 -2.36 -1.02
C PRO A 108 -12.71 -3.80 -0.65
N THR A 109 -11.72 -4.67 -0.44
CA THR A 109 -11.95 -6.09 -0.11
C THR A 109 -11.04 -6.54 1.03
N LYS A 110 -11.55 -7.48 1.84
CA LYS A 110 -10.79 -8.13 2.93
C LYS A 110 -9.56 -8.87 2.40
N ALA A 111 -9.71 -9.59 1.29
CA ALA A 111 -8.62 -10.32 0.64
C ALA A 111 -7.46 -9.37 0.27
N LEU A 112 -7.76 -8.22 -0.33
CA LEU A 112 -6.74 -7.25 -0.66
C LEU A 112 -6.08 -6.66 0.60
N ALA A 113 -6.84 -6.38 1.65
CA ALA A 113 -6.28 -5.92 2.93
C ALA A 113 -5.29 -6.95 3.51
N GLN A 114 -5.64 -8.24 3.49
CA GLN A 114 -4.76 -9.32 3.95
C GLN A 114 -3.49 -9.44 3.10
N ASP A 115 -3.60 -9.33 1.78
CA ASP A 115 -2.45 -9.37 0.87
C ASP A 115 -1.50 -8.18 1.12
N GLN A 116 -2.06 -6.99 1.31
CA GLN A 116 -1.27 -5.80 1.63
C GLN A 116 -0.66 -5.88 3.03
N LEU A 117 -1.33 -6.49 4.02
CA LEU A 117 -0.74 -6.74 5.34
C LEU A 117 0.50 -7.62 5.23
N ARG A 118 0.45 -8.72 4.47
CA ARG A 118 1.61 -9.60 4.27
C ARG A 118 2.77 -8.87 3.61
N SER A 119 2.48 -8.07 2.58
CA SER A 119 3.50 -7.24 1.91
C SER A 119 4.12 -6.24 2.89
N LEU A 120 3.29 -5.57 3.70
CA LEU A 120 3.74 -4.57 4.67
C LEU A 120 4.56 -5.19 5.82
N LYS A 121 4.12 -6.32 6.38
CA LYS A 121 4.89 -7.09 7.38
C LYS A 121 6.25 -7.53 6.87
N SER A 122 6.42 -7.70 5.55
CA SER A 122 7.73 -7.98 4.96
C SER A 122 8.74 -6.82 5.08
N PHE A 123 8.30 -5.63 5.51
CA PHE A 123 9.16 -4.49 5.86
C PHE A 123 9.48 -4.43 7.35
N ALA A 124 8.77 -5.17 8.21
CA ALA A 124 8.95 -5.12 9.66
C ALA A 124 10.41 -5.39 10.06
N VAL A 125 10.94 -4.50 10.89
CA VAL A 125 12.23 -4.60 11.58
C VAL A 125 12.15 -3.71 12.84
N PRO A 126 12.84 -4.05 13.94
CA PRO A 126 12.76 -3.28 15.19
C PRO A 126 13.09 -1.78 15.05
N SER A 127 13.96 -1.42 14.10
CA SER A 127 14.31 -0.02 13.83
C SER A 127 13.28 0.75 13.02
N LEU A 128 12.22 0.10 12.53
CA LEU A 128 11.21 0.71 11.65
C LEU A 128 9.82 0.59 12.26
N LEU A 129 9.36 -0.64 12.42
CA LEU A 129 8.04 -1.02 12.92
C LEU A 129 8.03 -2.53 13.16
N LEU A 130 7.47 -2.95 14.30
CA LEU A 130 7.30 -4.35 14.63
C LEU A 130 6.13 -4.97 13.87
N ALA A 131 6.18 -6.28 13.63
CA ALA A 131 5.14 -6.95 12.84
C ALA A 131 3.77 -6.95 13.55
N GLU A 132 3.80 -6.91 14.89
CA GLU A 132 2.67 -6.90 15.80
C GLU A 132 1.99 -5.52 15.86
N GLU A 133 2.68 -4.46 15.43
CA GLU A 133 2.11 -3.11 15.33
C GLU A 133 1.29 -2.91 14.04
N MET A 134 1.07 -3.98 13.26
CA MET A 134 0.32 -3.96 12.02
C MET A 134 -0.69 -5.09 11.99
N ASP A 135 -1.97 -4.76 11.80
CA ASP A 135 -3.01 -5.79 11.72
C ASP A 135 -4.18 -5.39 10.81
N VAL A 136 -4.96 -6.40 10.41
CA VAL A 136 -6.24 -6.23 9.76
C VAL A 136 -7.33 -6.16 10.83
N TYR A 137 -8.18 -5.14 10.72
CA TYR A 137 -9.39 -5.02 11.51
C TYR A 137 -10.59 -5.02 10.58
N ASP A 138 -11.21 -6.18 10.41
CA ASP A 138 -12.40 -6.35 9.58
C ASP A 138 -13.46 -7.27 10.22
N GLY A 139 -14.46 -7.67 9.44
CA GLY A 139 -15.53 -8.55 9.90
C GLY A 139 -15.06 -9.94 10.32
N ASP A 140 -13.91 -10.40 9.81
CA ASP A 140 -13.35 -11.73 10.08
C ASP A 140 -12.37 -11.69 11.27
N THR A 141 -12.00 -10.50 11.76
CA THR A 141 -11.18 -10.34 12.97
C THR A 141 -11.89 -10.94 14.18
N PRO A 142 -11.34 -12.00 14.82
CA PRO A 142 -11.96 -12.64 15.97
C PRO A 142 -12.17 -11.66 17.13
N ASN A 143 -13.31 -11.74 17.81
CA ASN A 143 -13.67 -10.80 18.88
C ASN A 143 -12.61 -10.67 19.97
N ARG A 144 -11.95 -11.78 20.35
CA ARG A 144 -10.88 -11.79 21.35
C ARG A 144 -9.67 -10.94 20.93
N ASN A 145 -9.35 -10.89 19.64
CA ASN A 145 -8.21 -10.13 19.11
C ASN A 145 -8.52 -8.63 18.94
N ARG A 146 -9.80 -8.26 18.82
CA ARG A 146 -10.22 -6.88 18.51
C ARG A 146 -9.74 -5.86 19.55
N SER A 147 -9.67 -6.25 20.83
CA SER A 147 -9.19 -5.35 21.89
C SER A 147 -7.70 -5.09 21.75
N ASP A 148 -6.91 -6.13 21.56
CA ASP A 148 -5.45 -6.04 21.45
C ASP A 148 -5.04 -5.24 20.22
N ILE A 149 -5.69 -5.48 19.08
CA ILE A 149 -5.44 -4.74 17.83
C ILE A 149 -5.69 -3.24 18.04
N ARG A 150 -6.81 -2.84 18.68
CA ARG A 150 -7.09 -1.41 18.94
C ARG A 150 -6.04 -0.75 19.83
N LEU A 151 -5.44 -1.50 20.75
CA LEU A 151 -4.48 -0.97 21.73
C LEU A 151 -3.06 -0.93 21.18
N GLN A 152 -2.64 -1.95 20.43
CA GLN A 152 -1.25 -2.14 20.02
C GLN A 152 -0.99 -1.70 18.58
N ALA A 153 -1.94 -1.89 17.66
CA ALA A 153 -1.68 -1.64 16.25
C ALA A 153 -1.49 -0.15 15.97
N ARG A 154 -0.47 0.13 15.16
CA ARG A 154 -0.14 1.45 14.64
C ARG A 154 -0.57 1.65 13.20
N ILE A 155 -0.57 0.56 12.43
CA ILE A 155 -1.18 0.52 11.11
C ILE A 155 -2.34 -0.47 11.16
N ILE A 156 -3.53 0.01 10.81
CA ILE A 156 -4.72 -0.83 10.72
C ILE A 156 -5.19 -0.83 9.28
N LEU A 157 -5.33 -2.04 8.72
CA LEU A 157 -5.92 -2.25 7.42
C LEU A 157 -7.38 -2.66 7.63
N SER A 158 -8.30 -1.98 6.97
CA SER A 158 -9.74 -2.20 7.11
C SER A 158 -10.46 -1.96 5.78
N ASN A 159 -11.78 -1.91 5.82
CA ASN A 159 -12.65 -1.60 4.69
C ASN A 159 -13.68 -0.53 5.08
N PRO A 160 -14.32 0.13 4.09
CA PRO A 160 -15.33 1.15 4.36
C PRO A 160 -16.48 0.66 5.25
N ASP A 161 -16.90 -0.61 5.10
CA ASP A 161 -17.96 -1.22 5.89
C ASP A 161 -17.60 -1.23 7.38
N MET A 162 -16.41 -1.73 7.72
CA MET A 162 -15.94 -1.85 9.10
C MET A 162 -15.60 -0.50 9.73
N LEU A 163 -15.17 0.46 8.91
CA LEU A 163 -15.09 1.85 9.32
C LEU A 163 -16.47 2.35 9.76
N HIS A 164 -17.50 2.12 8.95
CA HIS A 164 -18.87 2.57 9.20
C HIS A 164 -19.56 1.84 10.36
N VAL A 165 -19.49 0.50 10.43
CA VAL A 165 -20.28 -0.29 11.40
C VAL A 165 -19.57 -0.52 12.74
N SER A 166 -18.24 -0.40 12.80
CA SER A 166 -17.48 -0.73 14.02
C SER A 166 -16.58 0.39 14.52
N ILE A 167 -15.77 0.99 13.65
CA ILE A 167 -14.75 1.96 14.08
C ILE A 167 -15.39 3.28 14.50
N LEU A 168 -16.18 3.90 13.62
CA LEU A 168 -16.79 5.21 13.87
C LEU A 168 -17.86 5.18 14.97
N PRO A 169 -18.81 4.23 15.02
CA PRO A 169 -19.83 4.20 16.07
C PRO A 169 -19.24 3.94 17.47
N SER A 170 -18.09 3.25 17.53
CA SER A 170 -17.37 2.98 18.78
C SER A 170 -16.15 3.88 18.96
N HIS A 171 -16.11 5.09 18.37
CA HIS A 171 -14.92 5.95 18.33
C HIS A 171 -14.26 6.19 19.71
N GLN A 172 -15.02 6.18 20.81
CA GLN A 172 -14.49 6.26 22.17
C GLN A 172 -13.49 5.14 22.48
N LYS A 173 -13.77 3.90 22.05
CA LYS A 173 -12.87 2.73 22.15
C LYS A 173 -11.66 2.84 21.22
N TRP A 174 -11.76 3.70 20.21
CA TRP A 174 -10.71 3.97 19.21
C TRP A 174 -9.98 5.29 19.47
N SER A 175 -10.25 5.96 20.60
CA SER A 175 -9.71 7.28 20.92
C SER A 175 -8.19 7.32 20.77
N ARG A 176 -7.46 6.33 21.26
CA ARG A 176 -5.99 6.25 21.08
C ARG A 176 -5.56 6.28 19.61
N PHE A 177 -6.30 5.60 18.74
CA PHE A 177 -5.99 5.48 17.32
C PHE A 177 -6.43 6.72 16.52
N LEU A 178 -7.62 7.24 16.84
CA LEU A 178 -8.23 8.38 16.13
C LEU A 178 -7.81 9.76 16.67
N ARG A 179 -7.25 9.86 17.88
CA ARG A 179 -6.87 11.15 18.51
C ARG A 179 -5.89 11.97 17.69
N ILE A 180 -5.11 11.35 16.81
CA ILE A 180 -4.12 12.03 15.97
C ILE A 180 -4.76 12.58 14.68
N TRP A 181 -6.03 12.22 14.44
CA TRP A 181 -6.88 12.77 13.39
C TRP A 181 -7.69 13.96 13.91
N ASN A 182 -7.39 14.48 15.11
CA ASN A 182 -7.97 15.70 15.67
C ASN A 182 -7.46 16.94 14.93
N MET A 183 -8.00 17.13 13.72
CA MET A 183 -8.08 18.42 13.07
C MET A 183 -9.48 18.63 12.51
N TRP A 184 -10.53 18.20 13.23
CA TRP A 184 -11.94 18.53 12.98
C TRP A 184 -12.75 18.44 14.29
N LEU A 185 -12.75 19.53 15.05
CA LEU A 185 -13.92 20.11 15.70
C LEU A 185 -13.90 21.60 15.35
#